data_AF-A0A2E2JH81-F1
#
_entry.id   AF-A0A2E2JH81-F1
#
_cell.length_a   1.000
_cell.length_b   1.000
_cell.length_c   1.000
_cell.angle_alpha   90.00
_cell.angle_beta   90.00
_cell.angle_gamma   90.00
#
_symmetry.space_group_name_H-M   'P 1'
#
loop_
_entity.id
_entity.type
_entity.pdbx_description
1 polymer ?
#
loop_
_entity_poly.entity_id
_entity_poly.type
_entity_poly.pdbx_seq_one_letter_code
_entity_poly.pdbx_strand_id
1 'polypeptide(L)'
;MDTKVTDAADAAWATAPSPCVDICKYKRQGRCVGCSMTKAEKQAFPSSGGAEQKREFIETLIGRLQDSARNPAFWIMSYRRKCEREGVPCPIPVEGDDA
;
A
#
# COMPACT_ATOMS: atom_id res chain seq x y z
N MET A 1 -1.52 7.92 -29.78
CA MET A 1 -2.95 7.78 -29.43
C MET A 1 -2.99 6.94 -28.16
N ASP A 2 -2.66 7.53 -27.01
CA ASP A 2 -2.25 6.77 -25.82
C ASP A 2 -2.91 7.32 -24.55
N THR A 3 -4.19 7.68 -24.63
CA THR A 3 -4.91 8.35 -23.53
C THR A 3 -5.72 7.38 -22.66
N LYS A 4 -5.60 6.06 -22.84
CA LYS A 4 -6.42 5.07 -22.09
C LYS A 4 -5.68 4.33 -20.98
N VAL A 5 -4.35 4.39 -20.92
CA VAL A 5 -3.56 3.68 -19.91
C VAL A 5 -3.61 4.38 -18.54
N THR A 6 -3.81 5.69 -18.51
CA THR A 6 -3.93 6.46 -17.27
C THR A 6 -5.20 6.15 -16.48
N ASP A 7 -6.34 5.91 -17.13
CA ASP A 7 -7.64 5.74 -16.47
C ASP A 7 -7.72 4.46 -15.60
N ALA A 8 -7.16 3.34 -16.09
CA ALA A 8 -7.18 2.07 -15.36
C ALA A 8 -6.24 2.07 -14.15
N ALA A 9 -5.07 2.71 -14.28
CA ALA A 9 -4.16 2.89 -13.16
C ALA A 9 -4.76 3.82 -12.10
N ASP A 10 -5.35 4.95 -12.53
CA ASP A 10 -5.98 5.91 -11.62
C ASP A 10 -7.19 5.30 -10.90
N ALA A 11 -8.01 4.51 -11.60
CA ALA A 11 -9.10 3.73 -11.01
C ALA A 11 -8.58 2.74 -9.95
N ALA A 12 -7.46 2.05 -10.22
CA ALA A 12 -6.86 1.14 -9.24
C ALA A 12 -6.37 1.85 -7.98
N TRP A 13 -5.77 3.03 -8.13
CA TRP A 13 -5.37 3.89 -7.01
C TRP A 13 -6.59 4.48 -6.28
N ALA A 14 -7.66 4.85 -6.98
CA ALA A 14 -8.90 5.37 -6.39
C ALA A 14 -9.59 4.32 -5.51
N THR A 15 -9.59 3.05 -5.93
CA THR A 15 -10.17 1.94 -5.16
C THR A 15 -9.15 1.24 -4.24
N ALA A 16 -7.92 1.76 -4.16
CA ALA A 16 -6.86 1.13 -3.38
C ALA A 16 -7.27 1.00 -1.90
N PRO A 17 -7.21 -0.22 -1.32
CA PRO A 17 -7.56 -0.44 0.06
C PRO A 17 -6.46 0.08 0.98
N SER A 18 -6.75 0.19 2.29
CA SER A 18 -5.77 0.74 3.23
C SER A 18 -4.49 -0.11 3.32
N PRO A 19 -3.30 0.53 3.46
CA PRO A 19 -2.01 -0.16 3.49
C PRO A 19 -1.74 -1.00 4.76
N CYS A 20 -2.66 -1.05 5.74
CA CYS A 20 -2.54 -2.04 6.84
C CYS A 20 -2.95 -3.42 6.32
N VAL A 21 -2.03 -4.36 6.45
CA VAL A 21 -2.18 -5.79 6.12
C VAL A 21 -2.90 -6.59 7.23
N ASP A 22 -3.72 -5.91 8.03
CA ASP A 22 -4.53 -6.41 9.16
C ASP A 22 -3.80 -7.22 10.25
N ILE A 23 -2.50 -7.44 10.15
CA ILE A 23 -1.64 -8.01 11.22
C ILE A 23 -1.14 -6.92 12.18
N CYS A 24 -1.92 -5.84 12.32
CA CYS A 24 -1.49 -4.60 12.94
C CYS A 24 -1.10 -4.80 14.42
N LYS A 25 0.19 -5.01 14.69
CA LYS A 25 0.76 -5.32 16.02
C LYS A 25 1.83 -4.29 16.38
N TYR A 26 1.52 -3.41 17.33
CA TYR A 26 2.36 -2.29 17.76
C TYR A 26 3.30 -2.73 18.89
N LYS A 27 4.57 -2.98 18.58
CA LYS A 27 5.56 -3.49 19.55
C LYS A 27 6.81 -2.61 19.68
N ARG A 28 7.13 -1.77 18.69
CA ARG A 28 8.31 -0.88 18.69
C ARG A 28 7.89 0.58 18.62
N GLN A 29 7.90 1.28 19.77
CA GLN A 29 7.61 2.73 19.87
C GLN A 29 6.30 3.16 19.16
N GLY A 30 5.25 2.35 19.25
CA GLY A 30 3.97 2.64 18.61
C GLY A 30 3.91 2.41 17.10
N ARG A 31 4.94 1.80 16.49
CA ARG A 31 4.94 1.38 15.08
C ARG A 31 4.55 -0.09 14.93
N CYS A 32 3.74 -0.34 13.90
CA CYS A 32 3.21 -1.64 13.54
C CYS A 32 4.29 -2.53 12.93
N VAL A 33 4.39 -3.80 13.34
CA VAL A 33 5.33 -4.77 12.72
C VAL A 33 4.81 -5.37 11.41
N GLY A 34 3.62 -5.00 10.95
CA GLY A 34 3.13 -5.38 9.62
C GLY A 34 3.47 -4.30 8.61
N CYS A 35 2.76 -3.18 8.70
CA CYS A 35 2.88 -2.05 7.78
C CYS A 35 3.90 -0.97 8.19
N SER A 36 4.63 -1.12 9.31
CA SER A 36 5.58 -0.11 9.83
C SER A 36 4.97 1.28 10.15
N MET A 37 3.65 1.42 10.01
CA MET A 37 2.90 2.62 10.35
C MET A 37 2.63 2.70 11.84
N THR A 38 2.51 3.93 12.33
CA THR A 38 1.87 4.24 13.60
C THR A 38 0.36 4.15 13.49
N LYS A 39 -0.31 4.07 14.64
CA LYS A 39 -1.77 4.13 14.71
C LYS A 39 -2.33 5.46 14.17
N ALA A 40 -1.60 6.56 14.33
CA ALA A 40 -1.97 7.87 13.81
C ALA A 40 -1.92 7.90 12.28
N GLU A 41 -0.82 7.43 11.68
CA GLU A 41 -0.69 7.30 10.22
C GLU A 41 -1.78 6.38 9.64
N LYS A 42 -2.15 5.29 10.34
CA LYS A 42 -3.24 4.39 9.89
C LYS A 42 -4.59 5.10 9.85
N GLN A 43 -4.88 5.95 10.84
CA GLN A 43 -6.13 6.70 10.92
C GLN A 43 -6.16 7.90 9.97
N ALA A 44 -4.99 8.46 9.66
CA ALA A 44 -4.85 9.55 8.69
C ALA A 44 -4.96 9.08 7.23
N PHE A 45 -5.01 7.77 6.98
CA PHE A 45 -5.12 7.26 5.61
C PHE A 45 -6.44 7.72 4.96
N PRO A 46 -6.38 8.46 3.84
CA PRO A 46 -7.55 9.01 3.19
C PRO A 46 -8.30 7.92 2.41
N SER A 47 -9.05 7.09 3.13
CA SER A 47 -9.81 5.96 2.55
C SER A 47 -10.86 6.45 1.54
N SER A 48 -11.38 7.66 1.74
CA SER A 48 -12.28 8.39 0.84
C SER A 48 -11.58 9.44 -0.03
N GLY A 49 -10.24 9.54 0.01
CA GLY A 49 -9.47 10.48 -0.82
C GLY A 49 -9.33 10.03 -2.26
N GLY A 50 -8.87 10.94 -3.12
CA GLY A 50 -8.60 10.65 -4.54
C GLY A 50 -7.45 9.66 -4.75
N ALA A 51 -7.37 9.12 -5.97
CA ALA A 51 -6.31 8.20 -6.39
C ALA A 51 -4.90 8.71 -6.06
N GLU A 52 -4.62 9.98 -6.39
CA GLU A 52 -3.32 10.61 -6.20
C GLU A 52 -2.89 10.66 -4.72
N GLN A 53 -3.81 11.04 -3.82
CA GLN A 53 -3.55 11.08 -2.36
C GLN A 53 -3.24 9.68 -1.80
N LYS A 54 -3.98 8.66 -2.27
CA LYS A 54 -3.74 7.26 -1.86
C LYS A 54 -2.40 6.76 -2.38
N ARG A 55 -2.08 7.11 -3.63
CA ARG A 55 -0.83 6.76 -4.30
C ARG A 55 0.37 7.33 -3.57
N GLU A 56 0.43 8.64 -3.38
CA GLU A 56 1.55 9.29 -2.68
C GLU A 56 1.77 8.70 -1.28
N PHE A 57 0.68 8.40 -0.57
CA PHE A 57 0.74 7.80 0.75
C PHE A 57 1.36 6.39 0.72
N ILE A 58 0.93 5.55 -0.22
CA ILE A 58 1.42 4.18 -0.37
C ILE A 58 2.87 4.18 -0.86
N GLU A 59 3.23 5.03 -1.83
CA GLU A 59 4.61 5.15 -2.32
C GLU A 59 5.56 5.60 -1.20
N THR A 60 5.16 6.60 -0.41
CA THR A 60 5.92 7.04 0.78
C THR A 60 6.11 5.91 1.79
N LEU A 61 5.07 5.10 2.00
CA LEU A 61 5.14 3.94 2.88
C LEU A 61 6.12 2.88 2.37
N ILE A 62 6.08 2.57 1.08
CA ILE A 62 6.99 1.59 0.45
C ILE A 62 8.44 2.07 0.55
N GLY A 63 8.72 3.33 0.22
CA GLY A 63 10.06 3.91 0.36
C GLY A 63 10.58 3.82 1.79
N ARG A 64 9.70 4.07 2.78
CA ARG A 64 10.04 3.91 4.19
C ARG A 64 10.25 2.45 4.60
N LEU A 65 9.50 1.50 4.03
CA LEU A 65 9.71 0.07 4.27
C LEU A 65 11.06 -0.41 3.74
N GLN A 66 11.43 0.04 2.54
CA GLN A 66 12.74 -0.21 1.93
C GLN A 66 13.88 0.35 2.79
N ASP A 67 13.74 1.58 3.29
CA ASP A 67 14.73 2.23 4.17
C ASP A 67 14.84 1.53 5.54
N SER A 68 13.74 0.97 6.06
CA SER A 68 13.67 0.37 7.40
C SER A 68 14.35 -1.01 7.54
N ALA A 69 15.28 -1.39 6.65
CA ALA A 69 15.88 -2.73 6.56
C ALA A 69 14.84 -3.87 6.54
N ARG A 70 13.62 -3.56 6.10
CA ARG A 70 12.48 -4.46 6.10
C ARG A 70 12.25 -4.91 4.67
N ASN A 71 12.03 -6.21 4.48
CA ASN A 71 11.68 -6.71 3.16
C ASN A 71 10.28 -6.21 2.77
N PRO A 72 10.13 -5.32 1.77
CA PRO A 72 8.83 -4.82 1.33
C PRO A 72 8.01 -5.93 0.68
N ALA A 73 8.62 -7.01 0.16
CA ALA A 73 7.93 -8.09 -0.52
C ALA A 73 6.87 -8.77 0.35
N PHE A 74 7.13 -8.96 1.65
CA PHE A 74 6.15 -9.53 2.57
C PHE A 74 4.90 -8.65 2.70
N TRP A 75 5.11 -7.34 2.76
CA TRP A 75 4.03 -6.37 2.81
C TRP A 75 3.27 -6.32 1.48
N ILE A 76 3.98 -6.29 0.34
CA ILE A 76 3.39 -6.33 -1.02
C ILE A 76 2.51 -7.57 -1.20
N MET A 77 3.01 -8.76 -0.86
CA MET A 77 2.22 -10.00 -0.93
C MET A 77 0.95 -9.93 -0.07
N SER A 78 1.07 -9.43 1.15
CA SER A 78 -0.07 -9.30 2.05
C SER A 78 -1.07 -8.25 1.56
N TYR A 79 -0.59 -7.17 0.95
CA TYR A 79 -1.42 -6.13 0.36
C TYR A 79 -2.15 -6.63 -0.89
N ARG A 80 -1.52 -7.46 -1.72
CA ARG A 80 -2.17 -8.11 -2.87
C ARG A 80 -3.33 -9.01 -2.44
N ARG A 81 -3.11 -9.89 -1.45
CA ARG A 81 -4.20 -10.72 -0.89
C ARG A 81 -5.36 -9.88 -0.36
N LYS A 82 -5.06 -8.70 0.18
CA LYS A 82 -6.09 -7.76 0.60
C LYS A 82 -6.84 -7.20 -0.60
N CYS A 83 -6.16 -6.75 -1.64
CA CYS A 83 -6.80 -6.28 -2.87
C CYS A 83 -7.71 -7.36 -3.48
N GLU A 84 -7.24 -8.61 -3.54
CA GLU A 84 -8.02 -9.77 -3.99
C GLU A 84 -9.26 -10.01 -3.11
N ARG A 85 -9.10 -9.94 -1.78
CA ARG A 85 -10.21 -10.11 -0.84
C ARG A 85 -11.27 -9.01 -0.96
N GLU A 86 -10.85 -7.78 -1.22
CA GLU A 86 -11.76 -6.63 -1.43
C GLU A 86 -12.30 -6.60 -2.87
N GLY A 87 -11.79 -7.45 -3.77
CA GLY A 87 -12.21 -7.49 -5.18
C GLY A 87 -11.78 -6.27 -5.99
N VAL A 88 -10.75 -5.55 -5.55
CA VAL A 88 -10.26 -4.33 -6.19
C VAL A 88 -8.94 -4.57 -6.92
N PRO A 89 -8.70 -3.91 -8.07
CA PRO A 89 -7.43 -4.01 -8.77
C PRO A 89 -6.28 -3.51 -7.88
N CYS A 90 -5.22 -4.33 -7.75
CA CYS A 90 -4.06 -3.97 -6.96
C CYS A 90 -3.17 -2.99 -7.75
N PRO A 91 -2.92 -1.77 -7.25
CA PRO A 91 -2.13 -0.78 -7.98
C PRO A 91 -0.61 -0.98 -7.90
N ILE A 92 -0.14 -1.92 -7.07
CA ILE A 92 1.29 -2.12 -6.80
C ILE A 92 1.88 -3.14 -7.79
N PRO A 93 2.83 -2.76 -8.66
CA PRO A 93 3.56 -3.72 -9.48
C PRO A 93 4.45 -4.57 -8.57
N VAL A 94 4.47 -5.89 -8.79
CA VAL A 94 5.47 -6.76 -8.17
C VAL A 94 6.79 -6.56 -8.91
N GLU A 95 7.64 -5.68 -8.43
CA GLU A 95 9.07 -5.77 -8.73
C GLU A 95 9.68 -6.74 -7.72
N GLY A 96 9.81 -8.01 -8.13
CA GLY A 96 10.30 -9.08 -7.27
C GLY A 96 10.32 -10.48 -7.89
N ASP A 97 10.37 -10.57 -9.22
CA ASP A 97 10.68 -11.81 -9.95
C ASP A 97 12.03 -11.66 -10.70
N ASP A 98 12.98 -10.92 -10.13
CA ASP A 98 14.35 -10.87 -10.64
C ASP A 98 15.35 -11.26 -9.54
N ALA A 99 15.86 -12.49 -9.72
CA ALA A 99 16.99 -13.19 -9.08
C ALA A 99 16.73 -14.03 -7.82
#